data_AF-A0A3D0TXX0-F1
#
_entry.id   AF-A0A3D0TXX0-F1
#
_cell.length_a   1.000
_cell.length_b   1.000
_cell.length_c   1.000
_cell.angle_alpha   90.00
_cell.angle_beta   90.00
_cell.angle_gamma   90.00
#
_symmetry.space_group_name_H-M   'P 1'
#
loop_
_entity.id
_entity.type
_entity.pdbx_description
1 polymer ?
#
loop_
_entity_poly.entity_id
_entity_poly.type
_entity_poly.pdbx_seq_one_letter_code
_entity_poly.pdbx_strand_id
1 'polypeptide(L)'
;MVVGLSLPFGVGDVVRLTATADDGRRPLVGETGTVVAVQPGSRFVLASVDFDADARSVTLVHGVDEVELVERYAHPVAPAGTA
;
A
#
# COMPACT_ATOMS: atom_id res chain seq x y z
N MET A 1 -6.95 21.98 -13.18
CA MET A 1 -7.61 20.99 -12.30
C MET A 1 -6.54 19.99 -11.87
N VAL A 2 -5.91 20.20 -10.71
CA VAL A 2 -5.03 19.19 -10.11
C VAL A 2 -5.97 18.22 -9.41
N VAL A 3 -6.24 17.09 -10.06
CA VAL A 3 -6.84 15.95 -9.36
C VAL A 3 -5.79 15.58 -8.31
N GLY A 4 -6.06 15.93 -7.05
CA GLY A 4 -5.28 15.41 -5.95
C GLY A 4 -5.27 13.91 -6.14
N LEU A 5 -4.08 13.34 -6.40
CA LEU A 5 -3.89 11.90 -6.42
C LEU A 5 -4.24 11.43 -5.02
N SER A 6 -5.53 11.16 -4.79
CA SER A 6 -5.98 10.36 -3.67
C SER A 6 -5.23 9.05 -3.86
N LEU A 7 -4.19 8.85 -3.06
CA LEU A 7 -3.48 7.59 -3.05
C LEU A 7 -4.56 6.51 -2.84
N PRO A 8 -4.64 5.49 -3.71
CA PRO A 8 -5.71 4.50 -3.61
C PRO A 8 -5.65 3.71 -2.29
N PHE A 9 -4.53 3.82 -1.56
CA PHE A 9 -4.22 3.11 -0.32
C PHE A 9 -3.71 4.09 0.74
N GLY A 10 -4.07 3.84 2.00
CA GLY A 10 -3.56 4.50 3.20
C GLY A 10 -2.73 3.56 4.06
N VAL A 11 -2.03 4.11 5.04
CA VAL A 11 -1.34 3.29 6.07
C VAL A 11 -2.37 2.52 6.88
N GLY A 12 -2.13 1.22 7.06
CA GLY A 12 -3.03 0.26 7.70
C GLY A 12 -3.86 -0.56 6.71
N ASP A 13 -4.03 -0.10 5.46
CA ASP A 13 -4.80 -0.84 4.45
C ASP A 13 -4.13 -2.18 4.15
N VAL A 14 -4.94 -3.21 3.90
CA VAL A 14 -4.47 -4.51 3.41
C VAL A 14 -4.55 -4.51 1.89
N VAL A 15 -3.43 -4.78 1.24
CA VAL A 15 -3.32 -4.84 -0.21
C VAL A 15 -2.78 -6.19 -0.65
N ARG A 16 -3.14 -6.60 -1.87
CA ARG A 16 -2.60 -7.79 -2.53
C ARG A 16 -1.71 -7.38 -3.68
N LEU A 17 -0.53 -7.98 -3.78
CA LEU A 17 0.32 -7.82 -4.97
C LEU A 17 -0.24 -8.69 -6.11
N THR A 18 -0.76 -8.08 -7.16
CA THR A 18 -1.38 -8.80 -8.28
C THR A 18 -0.41 -9.05 -9.42
N ALA A 19 0.55 -8.15 -9.63
CA ALA A 19 1.62 -8.32 -10.61
C ALA A 19 2.85 -7.49 -10.22
N THR A 20 4.02 -7.91 -10.69
CA THR A 20 5.25 -7.14 -10.58
C THR A 20 6.16 -7.41 -11.78
N ALA A 21 6.88 -6.39 -12.23
CA ALA A 21 7.96 -6.53 -13.21
C ALA A 21 9.33 -6.82 -12.54
N ASP A 22 9.41 -6.84 -11.21
CA ASP A 22 10.62 -7.17 -10.46
C ASP A 22 10.70 -8.68 -10.18
N ASP A 23 11.67 -9.38 -10.78
CA ASP A 23 11.84 -10.83 -10.61
C ASP A 23 12.05 -11.25 -9.14
N GLY A 24 12.63 -10.38 -8.31
CA GLY A 24 12.83 -10.64 -6.88
C GLY A 24 11.53 -10.66 -6.08
N ARG A 25 10.48 -10.01 -6.57
CA ARG A 25 9.16 -9.91 -5.91
C ARG A 25 8.12 -10.85 -6.50
N ARG A 26 8.44 -11.55 -7.58
CA ARG A 26 7.54 -12.57 -8.17
C ARG A 26 7.02 -13.60 -7.18
N PRO A 27 7.79 -14.06 -6.15
CA PRO A 27 7.27 -14.97 -5.15
C PRO A 27 6.13 -14.39 -4.29
N LEU A 28 6.02 -13.06 -4.21
CA LEU A 28 5.00 -12.36 -3.44
C LEU A 28 3.72 -12.08 -4.25
N VAL A 29 3.69 -12.44 -5.54
CA VAL A 29 2.50 -12.24 -6.37
C VAL A 29 1.39 -13.17 -5.88
N GLY A 30 0.24 -12.59 -5.52
CA GLY A 30 -0.89 -13.26 -4.89
C GLY A 30 -0.93 -13.08 -3.38
N GLU A 31 0.19 -12.68 -2.76
CA GLU A 31 0.28 -12.46 -1.31
C GLU A 31 -0.35 -11.14 -0.90
N THR A 32 -0.92 -11.15 0.30
CA THR A 32 -1.47 -9.97 0.96
C THR A 32 -0.51 -9.41 1.98
N GLY A 33 -0.46 -8.10 2.10
CA GLY A 33 0.35 -7.41 3.09
C GLY A 33 -0.31 -6.12 3.56
N THR A 34 0.17 -5.62 4.69
CA THR A 34 -0.33 -4.39 5.30
C THR A 34 0.52 -3.21 4.86
N VAL A 35 -0.12 -2.14 4.40
CA VAL A 35 0.57 -0.90 4.06
C VAL A 35 1.08 -0.25 5.35
N VAL A 36 2.40 -0.16 5.52
CA VAL A 36 3.03 0.42 6.71
C VAL A 36 3.50 1.86 6.49
N ALA A 37 3.74 2.25 5.24
CA ALA A 37 4.08 3.62 4.89
C ALA A 37 3.60 3.97 3.48
N VAL A 38 3.18 5.21 3.30
CA VAL A 38 2.91 5.80 1.99
C VAL A 38 3.71 7.09 1.88
N GLN A 39 4.35 7.33 0.74
CA GLN A 39 5.16 8.52 0.52
C GLN A 39 4.43 9.52 -0.39
N PRO A 40 3.59 10.42 0.17
CA PRO A 40 2.83 11.36 -0.63
C PRO A 40 3.76 12.28 -1.44
N GLY A 41 3.46 12.45 -2.72
CA GLY A 41 4.24 13.29 -3.64
C GLY A 41 5.39 12.59 -4.36
N SER A 42 5.69 11.31 -4.04
CA SER A 42 6.59 10.51 -4.87
C SER A 42 5.86 10.04 -6.13
N ARG A 43 6.45 10.30 -7.31
CA ARG A 43 5.94 9.76 -8.59
C ARG A 43 6.36 8.31 -8.84
N PHE A 44 7.19 7.77 -7.96
CA PHE A 44 7.82 6.46 -8.12
C PHE A 44 7.36 5.48 -7.06
N VAL A 45 7.31 5.90 -5.80
CA VAL A 45 6.95 5.01 -4.69
C VAL A 45 5.44 4.98 -4.54
N LEU A 46 4.87 3.78 -4.58
CA LEU A 46 3.46 3.53 -4.37
C LEU A 46 3.18 3.41 -2.87
N ALA A 47 3.81 2.44 -2.20
CA ALA A 47 3.69 2.22 -0.75
C ALA A 47 4.78 1.26 -0.27
N SER A 48 5.10 1.28 1.03
CA SER A 48 5.81 0.17 1.67
C SER A 48 4.80 -0.75 2.32
N VAL A 49 4.89 -2.04 2.01
CA VAL A 49 3.94 -3.08 2.40
C VAL A 49 4.69 -4.17 3.14
N ASP A 50 4.16 -4.58 4.28
CA ASP A 50 4.65 -5.70 5.08
C ASP A 50 3.87 -6.95 4.70
N PHE A 51 4.51 -7.89 4.00
CA PHE A 51 3.89 -9.13 3.55
C PHE A 51 4.17 -10.22 4.57
N ASP A 52 3.17 -11.02 4.94
CA ASP A 52 3.34 -12.08 5.96
C ASP A 52 4.41 -13.12 5.56
N ALA A 53 4.56 -13.35 4.25
CA ALA A 53 5.54 -14.26 3.68
C ALA A 53 7.00 -13.78 3.79
N ASP A 54 7.24 -12.49 4.05
CA ASP A 54 8.58 -11.90 4.13
C ASP A 54 8.72 -11.10 5.43
N ALA A 55 9.71 -11.44 6.26
CA ALA A 55 9.93 -10.75 7.54
C ALA A 55 10.43 -9.28 7.38
N ARG A 56 10.30 -8.72 6.18
CA ARG A 56 10.74 -7.38 5.81
C ARG A 56 9.69 -6.69 4.95
N SER A 57 9.49 -5.42 5.25
CA SER A 57 8.62 -4.55 4.46
C SER A 57 9.23 -4.26 3.08
N VAL A 58 8.43 -4.45 2.03
CA VAL A 58 8.80 -4.27 0.63
C VAL A 58 8.25 -2.94 0.12
N THR A 59 9.10 -2.14 -0.51
CA THR A 59 8.67 -0.90 -1.17
C THR A 59 8.16 -1.18 -2.58
N LEU A 60 6.88 -0.96 -2.78
CA LEU A 60 6.19 -1.07 -4.07
C LEU A 60 6.30 0.24 -4.85
N VAL A 61 6.38 0.10 -6.17
CA VAL A 61 6.76 1.16 -7.11
C VAL A 61 5.72 1.27 -8.22
N HIS A 62 5.30 2.50 -8.52
CA HIS A 62 4.38 2.80 -9.62
C HIS A 62 4.94 2.33 -10.97
N GLY A 63 4.11 1.62 -11.75
CA GLY A 63 4.47 1.13 -13.08
C GLY A 63 5.41 -0.08 -13.07
N VAL A 64 5.79 -0.56 -11.88
CA VAL A 64 6.53 -1.82 -11.68
C VAL A 64 5.64 -2.82 -10.97
N ASP A 65 4.97 -2.38 -9.91
CA ASP A 65 4.10 -3.21 -9.08
C ASP A 65 2.64 -2.80 -9.26
N GLU A 66 1.78 -3.81 -9.41
CA GLU A 66 0.33 -3.67 -9.42
C GLU A 66 -0.23 -4.25 -8.13
N VAL A 67 -1.07 -3.47 -7.47
CA VAL A 67 -1.72 -3.90 -6.22
C VAL A 67 -3.21 -3.64 -6.26
N GLU A 68 -3.92 -4.50 -5.54
CA GLU A 68 -5.36 -4.39 -5.31
C GLU A 68 -5.62 -4.15 -3.82
N LEU A 69 -6.52 -3.21 -3.52
CA LEU A 69 -6.99 -2.99 -2.15
C LEU A 69 -7.90 -4.14 -1.75
N VAL A 70 -7.50 -4.91 -0.73
CA VAL A 70 -8.29 -6.03 -0.19
C VAL A 70 -9.17 -5.55 0.94
N GLU A 71 -8.59 -4.81 1.89
CA GLU A 71 -9.30 -4.26 3.03
C GLU A 71 -8.85 -2.83 3.28
N ARG A 72 -9.82 -1.93 3.39
CA ARG A 72 -9.54 -0.56 3.79
C ARG A 72 -9.55 -0.49 5.31
N TYR A 73 -8.47 0.03 5.88
CA TYR A 73 -8.37 0.26 7.29
C TYR A 73 -9.28 1.41 7.69
N ALA A 74 -10.48 1.03 8.12
CA ALA A 74 -11.43 1.93 8.74
C ALA A 74 -11.00 2.13 10.20
N HIS A 75 -10.02 2.99 10.45
CA HIS A 75 -9.90 3.53 11.80
C HIS A 75 -11.09 4.48 11.99
N PRO A 76 -12.07 4.19 12.87
CA PRO A 76 -13.02 5.22 13.27
C PRO A 76 -12.20 6.28 13.97
N VAL A 77 -11.96 7.40 13.31
CA VAL A 77 -11.54 8.62 14.00
C VAL A 77 -12.77 9.02 14.80
N ALA A 78 -12.85 8.56 16.05
CA ALA A 78 -13.74 9.20 16.99
C ALA A 78 -13.31 10.68 17.01
N PRO A 79 -14.18 11.64 16.70
CA PRO A 79 -13.81 13.04 16.77
C PRO A 79 -13.29 13.29 18.18
N ALA A 80 -12.03 13.71 18.28
CA ALA A 80 -11.45 14.07 19.56
C ALA A 80 -12.38 15.07 20.26
N GLY A 81 -12.65 14.79 21.52
CA GLY A 81 -13.80 15.27 22.29
C GLY A 81 -14.17 16.73 22.08
N THR A 82 -15.48 16.95 21.95
CA THR A 82 -16.10 18.20 22.37
C THR A 82 -16.14 18.18 23.90
N ALA A 83 -15.40 19.07 24.54
CA ALA A 83 -15.53 19.41 25.96
C ALA A 83 -15.70 20.93 26.08
#